data_AF-A0A9C9Y4N8-F1
#
_entry.id   AF-A0A9C9Y4N8-F1
#
_cell.length_a   1.000
_cell.length_b   1.000
_cell.length_c   1.000
_cell.angle_alpha   90.00
_cell.angle_beta   90.00
_cell.angle_gamma   90.00
#
_symmetry.space_group_name_H-M   'P 1'
#
loop_
_entity.id
_entity.type
_entity.pdbx_description
1 polymer ?
#
loop_
_entity_poly.entity_id
_entity_poly.type
_entity_poly.pdbx_seq_one_letter_code
_entity_poly.pdbx_strand_id
1 'polypeptide(L)'
;MPKILKLTYHQIDFTKYDNCIDVALNSRIEAYSWYLDIVTNKNWAVLVLNDYQAVLPLPLLRVKRRFLKKMITQPIFCQQLGLFYKDISENEIRLFVDAFKKESIFQYHFNAQNFFVNHYFTDIIHQKNNYILAINKGYDYLSKNYKKGLKNNLKKAQKAKLIIKKNPSFIDFKDLPSQELTFK
;
A
#
# COMPACT_ATOMS: atom_id res chain seq x y z
N MET A 1 -8.53 -6.75 -28.25
CA MET A 1 -9.40 -6.15 -27.23
C MET A 1 -8.69 -6.24 -25.88
N PRO A 2 -8.70 -5.19 -25.05
CA PRO A 2 -8.12 -5.24 -23.71
C PRO A 2 -8.80 -6.33 -22.89
N LYS A 3 -8.01 -7.16 -22.19
CA LYS A 3 -8.52 -8.29 -21.41
C LYS A 3 -7.99 -8.22 -19.99
N ILE A 4 -8.90 -8.30 -19.03
CA ILE A 4 -8.54 -8.50 -17.62
C ILE A 4 -8.64 -9.98 -17.27
N LEU A 5 -7.56 -10.49 -16.68
CA LEU A 5 -7.46 -11.84 -16.16
C LEU A 5 -7.23 -11.80 -14.66
N LYS A 6 -7.94 -12.66 -13.93
CA LYS A 6 -7.62 -12.96 -12.54
C LYS A 6 -6.67 -14.14 -12.48
N LEU A 7 -5.48 -13.93 -11.94
CA LEU A 7 -4.48 -14.96 -11.71
C LEU A 7 -4.43 -15.31 -10.23
N THR A 8 -4.48 -16.60 -9.91
CA THR A 8 -4.14 -17.10 -8.58
C THR A 8 -2.64 -17.04 -8.36
N TYR A 9 -2.20 -17.07 -7.11
CA TYR A 9 -0.78 -16.99 -6.73
C TYR A 9 0.17 -17.83 -7.61
N HIS A 10 -0.19 -19.09 -7.90
CA HIS A 10 0.64 -20.01 -8.68
C HIS A 10 0.67 -19.72 -10.19
N GLN A 11 -0.21 -18.85 -10.68
CA GLN A 11 -0.29 -18.45 -12.08
C GLN A 11 0.44 -17.13 -12.34
N ILE A 12 0.92 -16.45 -11.30
CA ILE A 12 1.58 -15.15 -11.44
C ILE A 12 2.99 -15.35 -11.99
N ASP A 13 3.29 -14.72 -13.12
CA ASP A 13 4.66 -14.40 -13.51
C ASP A 13 5.16 -13.24 -12.65
N PHE A 14 5.88 -13.57 -11.58
CA PHE A 14 6.38 -12.58 -10.61
C PHE A 14 7.37 -11.60 -11.22
N THR A 15 8.12 -12.00 -12.25
CA THR A 15 9.08 -11.11 -12.92
C THR A 15 8.33 -10.01 -13.65
N LYS A 16 7.31 -10.37 -14.44
CA LYS A 16 6.47 -9.38 -15.14
C LYS A 16 5.65 -8.54 -14.17
N TYR A 17 5.13 -9.16 -13.11
CA TYR A 17 4.41 -8.46 -12.06
C TYR A 17 5.26 -7.37 -11.41
N ASP A 18 6.45 -7.71 -10.89
CA ASP A 18 7.30 -6.76 -10.21
C ASP A 18 7.85 -5.69 -11.17
N ASN A 19 8.12 -6.04 -12.43
CA ASN A 19 8.46 -5.05 -13.47
C ASN A 19 7.32 -4.04 -13.68
N CYS A 20 6.06 -4.49 -13.70
CA CYS A 20 4.90 -3.58 -13.78
C CYS A 20 4.83 -2.65 -12.56
N ILE A 21 5.13 -3.14 -11.36
CA ILE A 21 5.16 -2.32 -10.15
C ILE A 21 6.32 -1.31 -10.20
N ASP A 22 7.50 -1.71 -10.67
CA ASP A 22 8.69 -0.86 -10.75
C ASP A 22 8.49 0.35 -11.65
N VAL A 23 7.88 0.15 -12.83
CA VAL A 23 7.65 1.23 -13.79
C VAL A 23 6.35 2.02 -13.56
N ALA A 24 5.54 1.65 -12.56
CA ALA A 24 4.26 2.30 -12.30
C ALA A 24 4.43 3.72 -11.77
N LEU A 25 3.63 4.67 -12.29
CA LEU A 25 3.65 6.07 -11.84
C LEU A 25 3.23 6.22 -10.36
N ASN A 26 2.54 5.22 -9.85
CA ASN A 26 2.03 5.15 -8.48
C ASN A 26 2.62 3.97 -7.69
N SER A 27 3.83 3.52 -8.04
CA SER A 27 4.52 2.41 -7.37
C SER A 27 4.55 2.56 -5.84
N ARG A 28 4.41 1.44 -5.13
CA ARG A 28 4.48 1.35 -3.66
C ARG A 28 5.24 0.10 -3.26
N ILE A 29 6.08 0.20 -2.24
CA ILE A 29 6.82 -0.96 -1.69
C ILE A 29 5.88 -2.09 -1.29
N GLU A 30 4.68 -1.74 -0.84
CA GLU A 30 3.64 -2.64 -0.37
C GLU A 30 3.02 -3.50 -1.48
N ALA A 31 3.22 -3.11 -2.74
CA ALA A 31 2.71 -3.79 -3.91
C ALA A 31 3.69 -4.79 -4.52
N TYR A 32 4.96 -4.81 -4.11
CA TYR A 32 5.91 -5.79 -4.63
C TYR A 32 5.56 -7.20 -4.15
N SER A 33 5.84 -8.19 -4.99
CA SER A 33 5.51 -9.59 -4.72
C SER A 33 6.11 -10.09 -3.41
N TRP A 34 7.39 -9.78 -3.15
CA TRP A 34 8.10 -10.18 -1.93
C TRP A 34 7.44 -9.61 -0.67
N TYR A 35 6.92 -8.38 -0.74
CA TYR A 35 6.27 -7.73 0.39
C TYR A 35 4.92 -8.39 0.65
N LEU A 36 4.12 -8.54 -0.40
CA LEU A 36 2.83 -9.22 -0.36
C LEU A 36 2.96 -10.65 0.16
N ASP A 37 4.01 -11.37 -0.23
CA ASP A 37 4.30 -12.72 0.26
C ASP A 37 4.49 -12.76 1.77
N ILE A 38 5.23 -11.80 2.33
CA ILE A 38 5.45 -11.69 3.77
C ILE A 38 4.14 -11.36 4.49
N VAL A 39 3.43 -10.32 4.06
CA VAL A 39 2.26 -9.82 4.81
C VAL A 39 0.98 -10.64 4.60
N THR A 40 0.92 -11.46 3.55
CA THR A 40 -0.22 -12.35 3.27
C THR A 40 0.09 -13.82 3.50
N ASN A 41 1.34 -14.19 3.78
CA ASN A 41 1.82 -15.56 3.75
C ASN A 41 1.44 -16.26 2.42
N LYS A 42 1.79 -15.61 1.30
CA LYS A 42 1.55 -16.08 -0.08
C LYS A 42 0.07 -16.35 -0.40
N ASN A 43 -0.85 -15.65 0.26
CA ASN A 43 -2.29 -15.83 0.08
C ASN A 43 -2.90 -14.60 -0.60
N TRP A 44 -2.58 -14.43 -1.87
CA TRP A 44 -3.11 -13.34 -2.68
C TRP A 44 -3.32 -13.79 -4.13
N ALA A 45 -4.15 -13.04 -4.85
CA ALA A 45 -4.37 -13.17 -6.29
C ALA A 45 -4.11 -11.81 -6.94
N VAL A 46 -4.21 -11.70 -8.26
CA VAL A 46 -4.02 -10.43 -8.96
C VAL A 46 -4.96 -10.33 -10.15
N LEU A 47 -5.50 -9.15 -10.39
CA LEU A 47 -6.10 -8.80 -11.69
C LEU A 47 -4.99 -8.22 -12.57
N VAL A 48 -4.87 -8.71 -13.79
CA VAL A 48 -3.85 -8.32 -14.75
C VAL A 48 -4.52 -7.87 -16.04
N LEU A 49 -4.09 -6.73 -16.56
CA LEU A 49 -4.46 -6.25 -17.89
C LEU A 49 -3.43 -6.72 -18.93
N ASN A 50 -3.92 -7.39 -19.97
CA ASN A 50 -3.11 -7.90 -21.07
C ASN A 50 -1.91 -8.71 -20.55
N ASP A 51 -0.68 -8.37 -20.97
CA ASP A 51 0.56 -8.98 -20.46
C ASP A 51 1.22 -8.06 -19.42
N TYR A 52 0.59 -7.91 -18.26
CA TYR A 52 1.12 -7.10 -17.14
C TYR A 52 1.33 -5.61 -17.45
N GLN A 53 0.48 -5.03 -18.31
CA GLN A 53 0.50 -3.57 -18.54
C GLN A 53 0.00 -2.79 -17.31
N ALA A 54 -0.91 -3.41 -16.55
CA ALA A 54 -1.39 -2.92 -15.27
C ALA A 54 -1.78 -4.10 -14.39
N VAL A 55 -1.66 -3.91 -13.07
CA VAL A 55 -1.94 -4.95 -12.07
C VAL A 55 -2.70 -4.40 -10.87
N LEU A 56 -3.62 -5.19 -10.32
CA LEU A 56 -4.34 -4.89 -9.09
C LEU A 56 -4.24 -6.12 -8.17
N PRO A 57 -3.29 -6.14 -7.22
CA PRO A 57 -3.15 -7.24 -6.27
C PRO A 57 -4.35 -7.34 -5.32
N LEU A 58 -4.72 -8.58 -5.02
CA LEU A 58 -5.88 -8.98 -4.25
C LEU A 58 -5.47 -9.86 -3.07
N PRO A 59 -5.00 -9.26 -1.95
CA PRO A 59 -4.75 -10.02 -0.73
C PRO A 59 -6.02 -10.70 -0.23
N LEU A 60 -5.93 -11.99 0.10
CA LEU A 60 -7.09 -12.80 0.46
C LEU A 60 -7.13 -13.02 1.97
N LEU A 61 -8.28 -12.76 2.58
CA LEU A 61 -8.55 -13.09 3.97
C LEU A 61 -8.46 -14.61 4.14
N ARG A 62 -7.62 -15.06 5.06
CA ARG A 62 -7.54 -16.48 5.43
C ARG A 62 -8.73 -16.82 6.32
N VAL A 63 -9.77 -17.38 5.72
CA VAL A 63 -10.93 -17.83 6.49
C VAL A 63 -10.67 -19.23 7.02
N LYS A 64 -10.64 -19.38 8.36
CA LYS A 64 -10.44 -20.69 9.03
C LYS A 64 -11.60 -21.66 8.82
N ARG A 65 -12.78 -21.17 8.44
CA ARG A 65 -13.97 -21.99 8.19
C ARG A 65 -14.07 -22.35 6.71
N ARG A 66 -14.09 -23.65 6.42
CA ARG A 66 -14.07 -24.25 5.08
C ARG A 66 -15.24 -23.85 4.16
N PHE A 67 -16.28 -23.21 4.70
CA PHE A 67 -17.54 -22.90 4.01
C PHE A 67 -17.74 -21.40 3.69
N LEU A 68 -16.83 -20.53 4.09
CA LEU A 68 -16.93 -19.10 3.79
C LEU A 68 -16.17 -18.77 2.50
N LYS A 69 -16.78 -17.94 1.64
CA LYS A 69 -16.15 -17.43 0.42
C LYS A 69 -14.87 -16.66 0.78
N LYS A 70 -13.80 -16.83 0.01
CA LYS A 70 -12.58 -16.03 0.14
C LYS A 70 -12.92 -14.56 -0.10
N MET A 71 -12.60 -13.71 0.86
CA MET A 71 -12.81 -12.26 0.75
C MET A 71 -11.47 -11.56 0.55
N ILE A 72 -11.49 -10.42 -0.13
CA ILE A 72 -10.32 -9.54 -0.22
C ILE A 72 -10.24 -8.72 1.06
N THR A 73 -9.07 -8.73 1.69
CA THR A 73 -8.78 -7.85 2.83
C THR A 73 -7.35 -7.37 2.76
N GLN A 74 -7.14 -6.07 2.93
CA GLN A 74 -5.79 -5.54 3.02
C GLN A 74 -5.12 -5.99 4.32
N PRO A 75 -3.86 -6.48 4.29
CA PRO A 75 -3.11 -6.85 5.48
C PRO A 75 -2.85 -5.65 6.41
N ILE A 76 -2.75 -5.89 7.72
CA ILE A 76 -2.55 -4.83 8.74
C ILE A 76 -1.34 -3.94 8.44
N PHE A 77 -0.26 -4.51 7.90
CA PHE A 77 0.97 -3.79 7.60
C PHE A 77 0.99 -3.14 6.21
N CYS A 78 -0.02 -3.35 5.39
CA CYS A 78 -0.16 -2.74 4.07
C CYS A 78 -1.07 -1.52 4.21
N GLN A 79 -0.59 -0.30 3.98
CA GLN A 79 -1.39 0.93 4.05
C GLN A 79 -1.95 1.36 2.69
N GLN A 80 -1.18 1.28 1.62
CA GLN A 80 -1.56 1.75 0.29
C GLN A 80 -1.37 0.65 -0.77
N LEU A 81 -2.47 0.07 -1.23
CA LEU A 81 -2.47 -0.86 -2.35
C LEU A 81 -3.26 -0.26 -3.52
N GLY A 82 -3.76 -1.04 -4.48
CA GLY A 82 -4.61 -0.49 -5.54
C GLY A 82 -4.23 -0.96 -6.93
N LEU A 83 -4.61 -0.17 -7.92
CA LEU A 83 -4.31 -0.40 -9.32
C LEU A 83 -2.98 0.26 -9.66
N PHE A 84 -2.01 -0.52 -10.13
CA PHE A 84 -0.68 -0.06 -10.50
C PHE A 84 -0.49 -0.14 -12.01
N TYR A 85 0.00 0.94 -12.59
CA TYR A 85 0.12 1.09 -14.04
C TYR A 85 1.11 2.20 -14.39
N LYS A 86 1.72 2.08 -15.57
CA LYS A 86 2.53 3.15 -16.17
C LYS A 86 1.67 4.09 -17.02
N ASP A 87 0.92 3.51 -17.95
CA ASP A 87 0.03 4.22 -18.86
C ASP A 87 -1.09 3.28 -19.30
N ILE A 88 -2.34 3.66 -19.02
CA ILE A 88 -3.56 2.95 -19.43
C ILE A 88 -4.68 3.96 -19.65
N SER A 89 -5.61 3.63 -20.53
CA SER A 89 -6.80 4.43 -20.83
C SER A 89 -7.83 4.38 -19.70
N GLU A 90 -8.74 5.35 -19.68
CA GLU A 90 -9.87 5.36 -18.73
C GLU A 90 -10.76 4.12 -18.88
N ASN A 91 -10.95 3.64 -20.12
CA ASN A 91 -11.70 2.41 -20.38
C ASN A 91 -11.06 1.19 -19.72
N GLU A 92 -9.73 1.10 -19.71
CA GLU A 92 -9.02 0.01 -19.04
C GLU A 92 -9.13 0.10 -17.53
N ILE A 93 -9.10 1.32 -16.96
CA ILE A 93 -9.40 1.53 -15.54
C ILE A 93 -10.81 1.04 -15.21
N ARG A 94 -11.81 1.34 -16.04
CA ARG A 94 -13.20 0.86 -15.87
C ARG A 94 -13.29 -0.66 -15.90
N LEU A 95 -12.52 -1.33 -16.76
CA LEU A 95 -12.45 -2.80 -16.75
C LEU A 95 -11.97 -3.33 -15.39
N PHE A 96 -10.97 -2.69 -14.77
CA PHE A 96 -10.51 -3.08 -13.43
C PHE A 96 -11.58 -2.85 -12.37
N VAL A 97 -12.30 -1.73 -12.46
CA VAL A 97 -13.43 -1.44 -11.57
C VAL A 97 -14.45 -2.58 -11.64
N ASP A 98 -14.88 -2.92 -12.85
CA ASP A 98 -15.92 -3.93 -13.07
C ASP A 98 -15.47 -5.32 -12.65
N ALA A 99 -14.19 -5.65 -12.88
CA ALA A 99 -13.61 -6.90 -12.42
C ALA A 99 -13.53 -6.95 -10.88
N PHE A 100 -13.09 -5.87 -10.24
CA PHE A 100 -12.94 -5.79 -8.79
C PHE A 100 -14.30 -5.79 -8.06
N LYS A 101 -15.34 -5.13 -8.60
CA LYS A 101 -16.70 -5.14 -8.05
C LYS A 101 -17.36 -6.53 -8.00
N LYS A 102 -16.88 -7.48 -8.82
CA LYS A 102 -17.36 -8.88 -8.80
C LYS A 102 -16.76 -9.68 -7.64
N GLU A 103 -15.73 -9.16 -6.98
CA GLU A 103 -15.07 -9.81 -5.87
C GLU A 103 -15.76 -9.53 -4.53
N SER A 104 -15.64 -10.47 -3.58
CA SER A 104 -16.13 -10.26 -2.22
C SER A 104 -15.10 -9.45 -1.43
N ILE A 105 -15.32 -8.14 -1.26
CA ILE A 105 -14.38 -7.22 -0.61
C ILE A 105 -14.80 -6.99 0.84
N PHE A 106 -13.89 -7.24 1.78
CA PHE A 106 -14.08 -6.89 3.20
C PHE A 106 -13.51 -5.50 3.50
N GLN A 107 -12.24 -5.28 3.14
CA GLN A 107 -11.58 -4.00 3.33
C GLN A 107 -10.44 -3.83 2.31
N TYR A 108 -10.39 -2.69 1.64
CA TYR A 108 -9.34 -2.40 0.68
C TYR A 108 -9.16 -0.88 0.52
N HIS A 109 -7.92 -0.40 0.62
CA HIS A 109 -7.56 1.01 0.49
C HIS A 109 -6.65 1.20 -0.73
N PHE A 110 -7.14 1.98 -1.67
CA PHE A 110 -6.37 2.38 -2.84
C PHE A 110 -5.35 3.46 -2.47
N ASN A 111 -4.22 3.45 -3.17
CA ASN A 111 -3.15 4.40 -2.95
C ASN A 111 -3.60 5.80 -3.34
N ALA A 112 -2.95 6.82 -2.77
CA ALA A 112 -3.36 8.20 -2.96
C ALA A 112 -3.46 8.60 -4.44
N GLN A 113 -2.62 8.05 -5.33
CA GLN A 113 -2.59 8.42 -6.74
C GLN A 113 -3.66 7.71 -7.59
N ASN A 114 -4.47 6.80 -7.01
CA ASN A 114 -5.61 6.18 -7.69
C ASN A 114 -6.87 7.08 -7.72
N PHE A 115 -6.73 8.40 -7.82
CA PHE A 115 -7.86 9.34 -7.71
C PHE A 115 -9.00 9.10 -8.71
N PHE A 116 -8.70 8.65 -9.94
CA PHE A 116 -9.69 8.35 -10.99
C PHE A 116 -10.59 7.15 -10.65
N VAL A 117 -10.13 6.27 -9.76
CA VAL A 117 -10.88 5.14 -9.23
C VAL A 117 -12.05 5.65 -8.37
N ASN A 118 -11.89 6.77 -7.66
CA ASN A 118 -12.90 7.28 -6.73
C ASN A 118 -14.24 7.63 -7.40
N HIS A 119 -14.28 8.06 -8.66
CA HIS A 119 -15.55 8.33 -9.34
C HIS A 119 -16.38 7.06 -9.57
N TYR A 120 -15.73 5.90 -9.69
CA TYR A 120 -16.39 4.62 -9.95
C TYR A 120 -16.61 3.78 -8.70
N PHE A 121 -16.09 4.21 -7.55
CA PHE A 121 -16.01 3.45 -6.31
C PHE A 121 -16.52 4.22 -5.09
N THR A 122 -17.30 5.28 -5.29
CA THR A 122 -17.81 6.18 -4.24
C THR A 122 -18.45 5.46 -3.05
N ASP A 123 -19.03 4.28 -3.28
CA ASP A 123 -19.76 3.53 -2.26
C ASP A 123 -18.89 2.47 -1.55
N ILE A 124 -17.67 2.23 -2.03
CA ILE A 124 -16.79 1.12 -1.60
C ILE A 124 -15.46 1.64 -1.03
N ILE A 125 -14.99 2.82 -1.46
CA ILE A 125 -13.67 3.35 -1.10
C ILE A 125 -13.83 4.66 -0.32
N HIS A 126 -13.19 4.73 0.84
CA HIS A 126 -13.09 5.95 1.64
C HIS A 126 -11.71 6.58 1.50
N GLN A 127 -11.69 7.89 1.21
CA GLN A 127 -10.44 8.65 1.19
C GLN A 127 -9.86 8.79 2.60
N LYS A 128 -8.54 8.72 2.70
CA LYS A 128 -7.78 8.93 3.94
C LYS A 128 -6.73 10.02 3.73
N ASN A 129 -6.48 10.80 4.77
CA ASN A 129 -5.47 11.86 4.76
C ASN A 129 -4.08 11.28 4.97
N ASN A 130 -3.12 11.72 4.17
CA ASN A 130 -1.69 11.42 4.34
C ASN A 130 -0.92 12.71 4.60
N TYR A 131 0.07 12.65 5.48
CA TYR A 131 1.00 13.75 5.72
C TYR A 131 2.29 13.51 4.93
N ILE A 132 2.49 14.26 3.84
CA ILE A 132 3.65 14.09 2.95
C ILE A 132 4.63 15.24 3.20
N LEU A 133 5.88 14.89 3.53
CA LEU A 133 7.00 15.83 3.60
C LEU A 133 7.93 15.57 2.41
N ALA A 134 8.01 16.53 1.48
CA ALA A 134 8.95 16.44 0.36
C ALA A 134 10.40 16.59 0.87
N ILE A 135 11.19 15.53 0.76
CA ILE A 135 12.60 15.48 1.22
C ILE A 135 13.61 15.79 0.11
N ASN A 136 13.13 16.30 -1.03
CA ASN A 136 13.96 16.71 -2.16
C ASN A 136 14.78 17.99 -1.88
N LYS A 137 14.62 18.59 -0.70
CA LYS A 137 15.41 19.73 -0.22
C LYS A 137 16.25 19.29 0.97
N GLY A 138 17.43 19.89 1.14
CA GLY A 138 18.31 19.62 2.28
C GLY A 138 17.69 20.02 3.63
N TYR A 139 18.23 19.45 4.72
CA TYR A 139 17.72 19.64 6.08
C TYR A 139 17.60 21.12 6.50
N ASP A 140 18.57 21.96 6.14
CA ASP A 140 18.57 23.38 6.50
C ASP A 140 17.39 24.15 5.92
N TYR A 141 16.92 23.73 4.74
CA TYR A 141 15.71 24.29 4.13
C TYR A 141 14.46 23.76 4.84
N LEU A 142 14.39 22.44 5.06
CA LEU A 142 13.21 21.80 5.66
C LEU A 142 12.98 22.28 7.10
N SER A 143 14.05 22.37 7.90
CA SER A 143 13.98 22.72 9.32
C SER A 143 13.48 24.15 9.57
N LYS A 144 13.72 25.08 8.64
CA LYS A 144 13.18 26.44 8.70
C LYS A 144 11.65 26.45 8.64
N ASN A 145 11.04 25.50 7.94
CA ASN A 145 9.59 25.38 7.77
C ASN A 145 8.90 24.56 8.88
N TYR A 146 9.64 24.04 9.87
CA TYR A 146 9.03 23.32 10.99
C TYR A 146 8.18 24.24 11.88
N LYS A 147 7.05 23.70 12.37
CA LYS A 147 6.22 24.34 13.39
C LYS A 147 7.07 24.66 14.64
N LYS A 148 6.76 25.77 15.32
CA LYS A 148 7.46 26.22 16.54
C LYS A 148 7.57 25.12 17.60
N GLY A 149 6.51 24.33 17.79
CA GLY A 149 6.49 23.19 18.71
C GLY A 149 7.56 22.13 18.39
N LEU A 150 7.67 21.73 17.12
CA LEU A 150 8.68 20.76 16.68
C LEU A 150 10.10 21.31 16.90
N LYS A 151 10.36 22.58 16.55
CA LYS A 151 11.65 23.24 16.80
C LYS A 151 12.03 23.23 18.29
N ASN A 152 11.07 23.47 19.19
CA ASN A 152 11.31 23.41 20.63
C ASN A 152 11.59 21.99 21.12
N ASN A 153 10.88 20.98 20.61
CA ASN A 153 11.10 19.57 20.96
C ASN A 153 12.48 19.09 20.51
N LEU A 154 12.93 19.47 19.31
CA LEU A 154 14.28 19.15 18.82
C LEU A 154 15.38 19.76 19.73
N LYS A 155 15.19 21.01 20.19
CA LYS A 155 16.13 21.63 21.16
C LYS A 155 16.14 20.89 22.50
N LYS A 156 14.99 20.42 23.00
CA LYS A 156 14.92 19.61 24.23
C LYS A 156 15.66 18.28 24.06
N ALA A 157 15.45 17.58 22.95
CA ALA A 157 16.15 16.34 22.63
C ALA A 157 17.67 16.53 22.58
N GLN A 158 18.14 17.62 21.96
CA GLN A 158 19.56 17.96 21.93
C GLN A 158 20.14 18.24 23.33
N LYS A 159 19.41 19.00 24.17
CA LYS A 159 19.81 19.25 25.57
C LYS A 159 19.86 17.97 26.40
N ALA A 160 18.95 17.04 26.15
CA ALA A 160 18.91 15.71 26.76
C ALA A 160 19.97 14.75 26.19
N LYS A 161 20.80 15.20 25.22
CA LYS A 161 21.86 14.41 24.57
C LYS A 161 21.33 13.08 24.00
N LEU A 162 20.10 13.07 23.48
CA LEU A 162 19.54 11.88 22.85
C LEU A 162 20.35 11.50 21.61
N ILE A 163 20.63 10.20 21.45
CA ILE A 163 21.37 9.64 20.33
C ILE A 163 20.45 8.82 19.42
N ILE A 164 20.70 8.89 18.12
CA ILE A 164 19.97 8.08 17.12
C ILE A 164 20.76 6.80 16.88
N LYS A 165 20.20 5.66 17.29
CA LYS A 165 20.73 4.34 16.92
C LYS A 165 20.31 4.03 15.49
N LYS A 166 21.28 3.95 14.57
CA LYS A 166 21.05 3.51 13.19
C LYS A 166 20.97 1.98 13.16
N ASN A 167 20.12 1.45 12.28
CA ASN A 167 19.87 0.01 12.12
C ASN A 167 19.55 -0.70 13.45
N PRO A 168 18.51 -0.25 14.18
CA PRO A 168 18.06 -0.94 15.38
C PRO A 168 17.62 -2.36 15.01
N SER A 169 17.96 -3.31 15.88
CA SER A 169 17.48 -4.68 15.81
C SER A 169 16.04 -4.76 16.30
N PHE A 170 15.31 -5.84 15.96
CA PHE A 170 13.98 -6.08 16.53
C PHE A 170 13.99 -6.08 18.08
N ILE A 171 15.09 -6.55 18.69
CA ILE A 171 15.28 -6.57 20.14
C ILE A 171 15.24 -5.16 20.74
N ASP A 172 15.71 -4.15 19.99
CA ASP A 172 15.67 -2.76 20.45
C ASP A 172 14.23 -2.21 20.54
N PHE A 173 13.25 -2.87 19.89
CA PHE A 173 11.84 -2.48 19.91
C PHE A 173 10.97 -3.38 20.80
N LYS A 174 11.41 -4.60 21.12
CA LYS A 174 10.60 -5.58 21.86
C LYS A 174 10.22 -5.10 23.27
N ASP A 175 11.10 -4.28 23.87
CA ASP A 175 10.98 -3.78 25.24
C ASP A 175 10.44 -2.34 25.29
N LEU A 176 10.11 -1.74 24.14
CA LEU A 176 9.35 -0.50 24.14
C LEU A 176 7.97 -0.83 24.74
N PRO A 177 7.52 -0.10 25.77
CA PRO A 177 6.22 -0.35 26.34
C PRO A 177 5.21 -0.33 25.20
N SER A 178 4.37 -1.36 25.13
CA SER A 178 3.17 -1.39 24.32
C SER A 178 2.23 -0.30 24.85
N GLN A 179 2.60 0.96 24.62
CA GLN A 179 1.65 2.06 24.70
C GLN A 179 0.61 1.67 23.67
N GLU A 180 -0.58 1.33 24.16
CA GLU A 180 -1.75 1.21 23.32
C GLU A 180 -1.75 2.43 22.41
N LEU A 181 -1.43 2.22 21.13
CA LEU A 181 -1.57 3.23 20.09
C LEU A 181 -3.08 3.38 19.90
N THR A 182 -3.72 4.04 20.87
CA THR A 182 -5.09 4.50 20.78
C THR A 182 -5.06 5.69 19.82
N PHE A 183 -5.24 5.38 18.54
CA PHE A 183 -5.61 6.39 17.57
C PHE A 183 -7.01 6.87 17.95
N LYS A 184 -7.10 8.05 18.58
CA LYS A 184 -8.37 8.79 18.70
C LYS A 184 -8.80 9.31 17.34
#